data_AF-A0A7R9B886-F1
#
_entry.id   AF-A0A7R9B886-F1
#
_cell.length_a   1.000
_cell.length_b   1.000
_cell.length_c   1.000
_cell.angle_alpha   90.00
_cell.angle_beta   90.00
_cell.angle_gamma   90.00
#
_symmetry.space_group_name_H-M   'P 1'
#
loop_
_entity.id
_entity.type
_entity.pdbx_description
1 polymer ?
#
loop_
_entity_poly.entity_id
_entity_poly.type
_entity_poly.pdbx_seq_one_letter_code
_entity_poly.pdbx_strand_id
1 'polypeptide(L)'
;MLRPSYSFHSGDTCGIEGLSIAYDAIKKGYCETALVGTAAFAMHPEMSFHYKGLGILSDDGYNRSFDDDANGFVRSEALVVFFLQKAKNAKRIYASIVHSHAECYGDRKAGYIVPLEYPMTNILSKFYQQCGIDPSTVSYLEADGSGIKARDAAELNAISNVLLRDKQLPLLIGSIKSNLGHTSASAALVSVVKVLISMEAGKIPPNYSFNKPSQKIPALVKGKLKVVTEAEPWPGGLAAVNSVGLTGVFGHILLRSHSKEKVNSGLPEDDLPRLLVISGRTEEGLNDTLDK
;
A
#
# COMPACT_ATOMS: atom_id res chain seq x y z
N MET A 1 -15.94 -0.56 -27.83
CA MET A 1 -16.79 0.22 -26.91
C MET A 1 -15.89 1.12 -26.10
N LEU A 2 -16.07 2.45 -26.18
CA LEU A 2 -15.28 3.43 -25.43
C LEU A 2 -15.50 3.20 -23.93
N ARG A 3 -14.42 3.07 -23.17
CA ARG A 3 -14.45 2.88 -21.71
C ARG A 3 -14.10 4.21 -21.02
N PRO A 4 -14.51 4.41 -19.76
CA PRO A 4 -14.12 5.61 -19.01
C PRO A 4 -12.60 5.81 -19.00
N SER A 5 -12.18 7.05 -19.26
CA SER A 5 -10.80 7.50 -19.10
C SER A 5 -10.85 8.82 -18.35
N TYR A 6 -10.15 8.87 -17.21
CA TYR A 6 -10.10 10.06 -16.38
C TYR A 6 -8.74 10.12 -15.67
N SER A 7 -8.33 11.34 -15.35
CA SER A 7 -7.19 11.64 -14.49
C SER A 7 -7.70 12.53 -13.37
N PHE A 8 -7.24 12.27 -12.14
CA PHE A 8 -7.60 13.03 -10.95
C PHE A 8 -6.37 13.11 -10.04
N HIS A 9 -6.44 13.99 -9.04
CA HIS A 9 -5.33 14.20 -8.13
C HIS A 9 -5.84 14.43 -6.69
N SER A 10 -5.61 13.46 -5.81
CA SER A 10 -5.84 13.57 -4.36
C SER A 10 -4.55 13.53 -3.54
N GLY A 11 -3.41 13.83 -4.16
CA GLY A 11 -2.11 13.75 -3.51
C GLY A 11 -1.68 12.30 -3.32
N ASP A 12 -1.22 11.94 -2.13
CA ASP A 12 -0.60 10.63 -1.88
C ASP A 12 -1.58 9.46 -1.99
N THR A 13 -2.89 9.76 -1.87
CA THR A 13 -3.99 8.78 -1.93
C THR A 13 -4.46 8.44 -3.34
N CYS A 14 -3.91 9.08 -4.39
CA CYS A 14 -4.30 8.86 -5.78
C CYS A 14 -4.42 7.37 -6.16
N GLY A 15 -3.46 6.55 -5.70
CA GLY A 15 -3.46 5.12 -5.96
C GLY A 15 -4.66 4.38 -5.38
N ILE A 16 -4.98 4.58 -4.09
CA ILE A 16 -6.11 3.91 -3.43
C ILE A 16 -7.44 4.40 -4.01
N GLU A 17 -7.58 5.71 -4.25
CA GLU A 17 -8.78 6.26 -4.88
C GLU A 17 -8.98 5.68 -6.29
N GLY A 18 -7.92 5.59 -7.09
CA GLY A 18 -7.98 4.99 -8.44
C GLY A 18 -8.37 3.52 -8.40
N LEU A 19 -7.79 2.76 -7.45
CA LEU A 19 -8.17 1.37 -7.22
C LEU A 19 -9.61 1.24 -6.73
N SER A 20 -10.10 2.15 -5.88
CA SER A 20 -11.48 2.15 -5.39
C SER A 20 -12.47 2.41 -6.52
N ILE A 21 -12.24 3.44 -7.34
CA ILE A 21 -13.11 3.74 -8.49
C ILE A 21 -13.12 2.57 -9.48
N ALA A 22 -11.95 2.00 -9.80
CA ALA A 22 -11.86 0.86 -10.71
C ALA A 22 -12.53 -0.40 -10.15
N TYR A 23 -12.31 -0.70 -8.87
CA TYR A 23 -12.97 -1.81 -8.15
C TYR A 23 -14.49 -1.67 -8.22
N ASP A 24 -15.01 -0.49 -7.92
CA ASP A 24 -16.44 -0.20 -7.94
C ASP A 24 -17.04 -0.28 -9.34
N ALA A 25 -16.34 0.24 -10.35
CA ALA A 25 -16.77 0.17 -11.74
C ALA A 25 -16.86 -1.30 -12.23
N ILE A 26 -15.88 -2.13 -11.88
CA ILE A 26 -15.90 -3.56 -12.22
C ILE A 26 -17.00 -4.30 -11.45
N LYS A 27 -17.15 -4.01 -10.16
CA LYS A 27 -18.14 -4.63 -9.27
C LYS A 27 -19.57 -4.30 -9.70
N LYS A 28 -19.85 -3.05 -10.07
CA LYS A 28 -21.16 -2.58 -10.56
C LYS A 28 -21.43 -2.97 -12.02
N GLY A 29 -20.44 -3.49 -12.73
CA GLY A 29 -20.58 -3.94 -14.13
C GLY A 29 -20.44 -2.83 -15.18
N TYR A 30 -19.98 -1.64 -14.80
CA TYR A 30 -19.69 -0.55 -15.73
C TYR A 30 -18.48 -0.84 -16.63
N CYS A 31 -17.54 -1.66 -16.16
CA CYS A 31 -16.45 -2.20 -16.98
C CYS A 31 -16.11 -3.64 -16.58
N GLU A 32 -15.40 -4.35 -17.46
CA GLU A 32 -14.94 -5.72 -17.19
C GLU A 32 -13.49 -5.76 -16.72
N THR A 33 -12.69 -4.81 -17.21
CA THR A 33 -11.29 -4.63 -16.87
C THR A 33 -10.96 -3.15 -16.77
N ALA A 34 -9.93 -2.81 -15.98
CA ALA A 34 -9.45 -1.46 -15.78
C ALA A 34 -7.92 -1.43 -15.70
N LEU A 35 -7.33 -0.33 -16.14
CA LEU A 35 -5.94 0.02 -15.85
C LEU A 35 -5.96 1.16 -14.83
N VAL A 36 -5.22 1.00 -13.74
CA VAL A 36 -5.03 2.03 -12.73
C VAL A 36 -3.54 2.32 -12.66
N GLY A 37 -3.15 3.53 -13.04
CA GLY A 37 -1.75 3.93 -13.07
C GLY A 37 -1.50 5.23 -12.36
N THR A 38 -0.31 5.35 -11.77
CA THR A 38 0.21 6.57 -11.17
C THR A 38 1.63 6.82 -11.66
N ALA A 39 2.00 8.08 -11.75
CA ALA A 39 3.37 8.50 -12.05
C ALA A 39 3.73 9.69 -11.17
N ALA A 40 4.92 9.65 -10.58
CA ALA A 40 5.47 10.72 -9.79
C ALA A 40 6.97 10.85 -10.10
N PHE A 41 7.36 12.03 -10.59
CA PHE A 41 8.74 12.37 -10.93
C PHE A 41 9.10 13.71 -10.29
N ALA A 42 10.29 13.78 -9.69
CA ALA A 42 10.85 14.93 -9.01
C ALA A 42 11.69 15.80 -9.96
N MET A 43 11.12 16.17 -11.11
CA MET A 43 11.85 16.90 -12.16
C MET A 43 12.19 18.35 -11.82
N HIS A 44 11.41 18.99 -10.94
CA HIS A 44 11.62 20.38 -10.53
C HIS A 44 11.99 20.49 -9.04
N PRO A 45 13.03 21.29 -8.70
CA PRO A 45 13.50 21.45 -7.33
C PRO A 45 12.56 22.29 -6.46
N GLU A 46 11.69 23.12 -7.05
CA GLU A 46 10.75 24.00 -6.33
C GLU A 46 9.89 23.26 -5.30
N MET A 47 9.40 22.07 -5.65
CA MET A 47 8.63 21.25 -4.72
C MET A 47 9.46 20.79 -3.51
N SER A 48 10.77 20.56 -3.67
CA SER A 48 11.65 20.28 -2.53
C SER A 48 11.76 21.49 -1.61
N PHE A 49 11.89 22.70 -2.17
CA PHE A 49 11.93 23.92 -1.37
C PHE A 49 10.62 24.15 -0.61
N HIS A 50 9.47 23.90 -1.23
CA HIS A 50 8.18 23.96 -0.55
C HIS A 50 8.07 22.96 0.60
N TYR A 51 8.43 21.70 0.39
CA TYR A 51 8.40 20.70 1.46
C TYR A 51 9.43 21.00 2.56
N LYS A 52 10.60 21.58 2.23
CA LYS A 52 11.55 22.06 3.23
C LYS A 52 10.99 23.22 4.04
N GLY A 53 10.33 24.17 3.39
CA GLY A 53 9.65 25.29 4.05
C GLY A 53 8.51 24.87 4.98
N LEU A 54 7.86 23.74 4.68
CA LEU A 54 6.88 23.09 5.55
C LEU A 54 7.51 22.28 6.69
N GLY A 55 8.83 22.07 6.69
CA GLY A 55 9.54 21.30 7.72
C GLY A 55 9.21 19.80 7.73
N ILE A 56 8.84 19.24 6.58
CA ILE A 56 8.41 17.82 6.46
C ILE A 56 9.38 16.95 5.66
N LEU A 57 10.48 17.52 5.16
CA LEU A 57 11.58 16.75 4.59
C LEU A 57 12.57 16.33 5.68
N SER A 58 13.01 15.08 5.62
CA SER A 58 14.13 14.59 6.42
C SER A 58 15.39 15.41 6.12
N ASP A 59 16.13 15.75 7.18
CA ASP A 59 17.38 16.52 7.11
C ASP A 59 18.59 15.65 6.71
N ASP A 60 18.52 14.36 7.00
CA ASP A 60 19.60 13.37 6.84
C ASP A 60 19.35 12.42 5.67
N GLY A 61 18.24 12.58 4.94
CA GLY A 61 17.93 11.77 3.77
C GLY A 61 17.47 10.34 4.11
N TYR A 62 16.99 10.11 5.33
CA TYR A 62 16.44 8.83 5.77
C TYR A 62 14.98 8.97 6.17
N ASN A 63 14.13 8.09 5.64
CA ASN A 63 12.74 8.04 6.04
C ASN A 63 12.55 7.03 7.18
N ARG A 64 12.51 7.53 8.42
CA ARG A 64 12.49 6.70 9.64
C ARG A 64 11.06 6.44 10.09
N SER A 65 10.29 5.71 9.30
CA SER A 65 8.89 5.40 9.62
C SER A 65 8.78 4.79 11.03
N PHE A 66 7.92 5.38 11.86
CA PHE A 66 7.60 4.92 13.23
C PHE A 66 8.72 5.05 14.29
N ASP A 67 9.89 5.52 13.92
CA ASP A 67 11.02 5.70 14.82
C ASP A 67 10.86 6.96 15.69
N ASP A 68 11.40 6.93 16.90
CA ASP A 68 11.40 8.09 17.80
C ASP A 68 12.23 9.27 17.26
N ASP A 69 13.24 9.01 16.42
CA ASP A 69 14.09 10.01 15.78
C ASP A 69 13.61 10.45 14.39
N ALA A 70 12.39 10.07 13.98
CA ALA A 70 11.85 10.44 12.67
C ALA A 70 11.75 11.97 12.47
N ASN A 71 12.25 12.50 11.35
CA ASN A 71 12.36 13.94 11.14
C ASN A 71 11.73 14.42 9.82
N GLY A 72 10.97 13.56 9.13
CA GLY A 72 10.37 13.85 7.83
C GLY A 72 10.58 12.72 6.83
N PHE A 73 10.10 12.92 5.61
CA PHE A 73 10.26 11.95 4.52
C PHE A 73 11.38 12.33 3.56
N VAL A 74 11.76 11.35 2.75
CA VAL A 74 12.69 11.52 1.61
C VAL A 74 11.88 11.47 0.33
N ARG A 75 12.13 12.38 -0.62
CA ARG A 75 11.42 12.34 -1.91
C ARG A 75 11.89 11.16 -2.76
N SER A 76 10.97 10.59 -3.53
CA SER A 76 11.27 9.51 -4.46
C SER A 76 10.36 9.57 -5.68
N GLU A 77 10.63 8.71 -6.65
CA GLU A 77 9.95 8.65 -7.94
C GLU A 77 9.42 7.23 -8.19
N ALA A 78 8.27 7.13 -8.84
CA ALA A 78 7.75 5.86 -9.31
C ALA A 78 6.67 6.03 -10.37
N LEU A 79 6.65 5.09 -11.30
CA LEU A 79 5.52 4.82 -12.18
C LEU A 79 5.02 3.40 -11.89
N VAL A 80 3.74 3.26 -11.57
CA VAL A 80 3.11 1.98 -11.27
C VAL A 80 1.81 1.86 -12.04
N VAL A 81 1.55 0.68 -12.62
CA VAL A 81 0.29 0.39 -13.30
C VAL A 81 -0.22 -0.98 -12.86
N PHE A 82 -1.49 -1.03 -12.46
CA PHE A 82 -2.22 -2.25 -12.17
C PHE A 82 -3.25 -2.55 -13.25
N PHE A 83 -3.36 -3.83 -13.60
CA PHE A 83 -4.46 -4.36 -14.41
C PHE A 83 -5.45 -5.07 -13.51
N LEU A 84 -6.70 -4.59 -13.50
CA LEU A 84 -7.80 -5.15 -12.74
C LEU A 84 -8.78 -5.82 -13.68
N GLN A 85 -9.35 -6.94 -13.24
CA GLN A 85 -10.40 -7.66 -13.94
C GLN A 85 -11.23 -8.47 -12.94
N LYS A 86 -12.41 -8.95 -13.36
CA LYS A 86 -13.19 -9.91 -12.56
C LYS A 86 -12.39 -11.20 -12.37
N ALA A 87 -12.35 -11.72 -11.14
CA ALA A 87 -11.56 -12.92 -10.78
C ALA A 87 -11.83 -14.12 -11.69
N LYS A 88 -13.10 -14.33 -12.08
CA LYS A 88 -13.51 -15.42 -12.99
C LYS A 88 -12.86 -15.37 -14.38
N ASN A 89 -12.36 -14.22 -14.81
CA ASN A 89 -11.72 -14.05 -16.12
C ASN A 89 -10.17 -14.06 -16.02
N ALA A 90 -9.63 -14.06 -14.79
CA ALA A 90 -8.21 -13.85 -14.57
C ALA A 90 -7.40 -15.14 -14.77
N LYS A 91 -6.39 -15.10 -15.65
CA LYS A 91 -5.39 -16.18 -15.79
C LYS A 91 -4.38 -16.19 -14.65
N ARG A 92 -4.11 -15.02 -14.06
CA ARG A 92 -3.24 -14.85 -12.89
C ARG A 92 -3.88 -13.86 -11.94
N ILE A 93 -3.88 -14.20 -10.65
CA ILE A 93 -4.35 -13.35 -9.56
C ILE A 93 -3.19 -13.21 -8.56
N TYR A 94 -2.77 -11.98 -8.30
CA TYR A 94 -1.82 -11.68 -7.22
C TYR A 94 -2.55 -11.55 -5.89
N ALA A 95 -3.62 -10.76 -5.88
CA ALA A 95 -4.55 -10.64 -4.78
C ALA A 95 -5.94 -10.22 -5.29
N SER A 96 -6.96 -10.47 -4.48
CA SER A 96 -8.26 -9.82 -4.65
C SER A 96 -8.36 -8.57 -3.78
N ILE A 97 -8.89 -7.49 -4.34
CA ILE A 97 -9.36 -6.34 -3.56
C ILE A 97 -10.66 -6.77 -2.87
N VAL A 98 -10.64 -6.84 -1.54
CA VAL A 98 -11.83 -7.17 -0.73
C VAL A 98 -12.70 -5.93 -0.61
N HIS A 99 -12.09 -4.81 -0.24
CA HIS A 99 -12.72 -3.50 -0.15
C HIS A 99 -11.65 -2.41 -0.29
N SER A 100 -12.02 -1.24 -0.83
CA SER A 100 -11.12 -0.10 -1.02
C SER A 100 -11.92 1.19 -0.92
N HIS A 101 -11.45 2.14 -0.12
CA HIS A 101 -12.12 3.42 0.08
C HIS A 101 -11.10 4.52 0.35
N ALA A 102 -11.39 5.72 -0.13
CA ALA A 102 -10.67 6.93 0.23
C ALA A 102 -11.68 8.01 0.62
N GLU A 103 -11.44 8.67 1.76
CA GLU A 103 -12.34 9.69 2.30
C GLU A 103 -11.55 10.93 2.73
N CYS A 104 -12.02 12.09 2.29
CA CYS A 104 -11.50 13.36 2.76
C CYS A 104 -11.91 13.58 4.22
N TYR A 105 -10.96 14.01 5.04
CA TYR A 105 -11.17 14.46 6.40
C TYR A 105 -10.43 15.77 6.63
N GLY A 106 -10.93 16.60 7.53
CA GLY A 106 -10.24 17.83 7.86
C GLY A 106 -11.04 18.65 8.84
N ASP A 107 -10.34 19.52 9.56
CA ASP A 107 -10.95 20.53 10.41
C ASP A 107 -10.42 21.91 9.96
N ARG A 108 -11.33 22.75 9.46
CA ARG A 108 -11.01 24.12 9.04
C ARG A 108 -10.36 24.94 10.16
N LYS A 109 -10.62 24.60 11.43
CA LYS A 109 -10.05 25.29 12.60
C LYS A 109 -8.67 24.75 12.99
N ALA A 110 -8.39 23.48 12.74
CA ALA A 110 -7.08 22.88 13.03
C ALA A 110 -6.03 23.20 11.96
N GLY A 111 -6.47 23.48 10.74
CA GLY A 111 -5.60 23.69 9.58
C GLY A 111 -5.46 22.44 8.72
N TYR A 112 -5.22 22.62 7.43
CA TYR A 112 -5.34 21.56 6.41
C TYR A 112 -4.24 20.48 6.45
N ILE A 113 -3.12 20.74 7.14
CA ILE A 113 -1.94 19.83 7.19
C ILE A 113 -1.89 19.06 8.52
N VAL A 114 -2.81 19.34 9.45
CA VAL A 114 -2.81 18.68 10.76
C VAL A 114 -3.31 17.24 10.62
N PRO A 115 -2.52 16.22 11.01
CA PRO A 115 -2.99 14.85 11.01
C PRO A 115 -4.00 14.64 12.14
N LEU A 116 -5.19 14.12 11.81
CA LEU A 116 -6.29 13.96 12.75
C LEU A 116 -6.58 12.48 13.00
N GLU A 117 -6.25 11.99 14.19
CA GLU A 117 -6.46 10.59 14.62
C GLU A 117 -7.95 10.19 14.62
N TYR A 118 -8.82 11.04 15.19
CA TYR A 118 -10.24 10.72 15.37
C TYR A 118 -11.00 10.53 14.04
N PRO A 119 -10.87 11.43 13.04
CA PRO A 119 -11.44 11.19 11.71
C PRO A 119 -10.94 9.90 11.05
N MET A 120 -9.64 9.60 11.11
CA MET A 120 -9.10 8.34 10.55
C MET A 120 -9.68 7.10 11.27
N THR A 121 -9.83 7.17 12.60
CA THR A 121 -10.49 6.11 13.39
C THR A 121 -11.93 5.88 12.94
N ASN A 122 -12.68 6.96 12.69
CA ASN A 122 -14.06 6.88 12.21
C ASN A 122 -14.14 6.31 10.79
N ILE A 123 -13.25 6.73 9.89
CA ILE A 123 -13.19 6.21 8.52
C ILE A 123 -12.88 4.71 8.53
N LEU A 124 -11.87 4.28 9.32
CA LEU A 124 -11.56 2.86 9.49
C LEU A 124 -12.75 2.08 10.06
N SER A 125 -13.40 2.59 11.12
CA SER A 125 -14.55 1.92 11.72
C SER A 125 -15.70 1.72 10.72
N LYS A 126 -16.02 2.76 9.93
CA LYS A 126 -17.03 2.67 8.85
C LYS A 126 -16.59 1.70 7.76
N PHE A 127 -15.32 1.72 7.35
CA PHE A 127 -14.79 0.83 6.33
C PHE A 127 -15.01 -0.64 6.70
N TYR A 128 -14.64 -1.04 7.92
CA TYR A 128 -14.80 -2.44 8.36
C TYR A 128 -16.27 -2.82 8.57
N GLN A 129 -17.09 -1.87 9.03
CA GLN A 129 -18.54 -2.07 9.10
C GLN A 129 -19.16 -2.29 7.71
N GLN A 130 -18.76 -1.51 6.70
CA GLN A 130 -19.29 -1.60 5.34
C GLN A 130 -18.90 -2.88 4.63
N CYS A 131 -17.67 -3.36 4.81
CA CYS A 131 -17.23 -4.62 4.21
C CYS A 131 -17.56 -5.88 5.03
N GLY A 132 -18.05 -5.72 6.27
CA GLY A 132 -18.44 -6.84 7.14
C GLY A 132 -17.26 -7.72 7.55
N ILE A 133 -16.05 -7.16 7.60
CA ILE A 133 -14.83 -7.88 7.99
C ILE A 133 -14.48 -7.49 9.42
N ASP A 134 -14.13 -8.48 10.25
CA ASP A 134 -13.53 -8.24 11.56
C ASP A 134 -12.12 -7.64 11.39
N PRO A 135 -11.86 -6.41 11.89
CA PRO A 135 -10.54 -5.78 11.83
C PRO A 135 -9.41 -6.62 12.44
N SER A 136 -9.71 -7.47 13.43
CA SER A 136 -8.73 -8.31 14.10
C SER A 136 -8.07 -9.34 13.16
N THR A 137 -8.75 -9.68 12.06
CA THR A 137 -8.31 -10.67 11.06
C THR A 137 -7.25 -10.16 10.09
N VAL A 138 -6.95 -8.85 10.09
CA VAL A 138 -5.84 -8.29 9.33
C VAL A 138 -4.54 -8.82 9.90
N SER A 139 -3.75 -9.50 9.08
CA SER A 139 -2.50 -10.15 9.49
C SER A 139 -1.29 -9.26 9.26
N TYR A 140 -1.36 -8.39 8.26
CA TYR A 140 -0.31 -7.46 7.88
C TYR A 140 -0.88 -6.10 7.51
N LEU A 141 -0.24 -5.03 7.98
CA LEU A 141 -0.57 -3.66 7.59
C LEU A 141 0.65 -2.97 6.97
N GLU A 142 0.51 -2.56 5.72
CA GLU A 142 1.40 -1.59 5.08
C GLU A 142 0.86 -0.20 5.38
N ALA A 143 1.45 0.48 6.36
CA ALA A 143 1.05 1.82 6.74
C ALA A 143 1.57 2.88 5.74
N ASP A 144 1.02 4.08 5.82
CA ASP A 144 1.60 5.22 5.11
C ASP A 144 3.01 5.47 5.64
N GLY A 145 3.18 5.57 6.96
CA GLY A 145 4.49 5.60 7.61
C GLY A 145 5.40 6.68 7.02
N SER A 146 4.91 7.91 7.06
CA SER A 146 5.55 9.08 6.45
C SER A 146 6.91 9.45 7.05
N GLY A 147 7.25 8.98 8.25
CA GLY A 147 8.44 9.46 8.98
C GLY A 147 8.27 10.88 9.57
N ILE A 148 7.08 11.47 9.46
CA ILE A 148 6.72 12.71 10.15
C ILE A 148 6.11 12.31 11.50
N LYS A 149 6.82 12.57 12.62
CA LYS A 149 6.43 12.07 13.96
C LYS A 149 4.94 12.24 14.30
N ALA A 150 4.38 13.41 14.02
CA ALA A 150 2.99 13.70 14.35
C ALA A 150 1.99 12.91 13.48
N ARG A 151 2.31 12.69 12.20
CA ARG A 151 1.45 11.94 11.27
C ARG A 151 1.52 10.45 11.55
N ASP A 152 2.73 9.91 11.74
CA ASP A 152 2.93 8.51 12.10
C ASP A 152 2.20 8.19 13.42
N ALA A 153 2.24 9.11 14.41
CA ALA A 153 1.48 8.94 15.65
C ALA A 153 -0.03 8.91 15.44
N ALA A 154 -0.58 9.89 14.71
CA ALA A 154 -2.02 9.94 14.44
C ALA A 154 -2.50 8.71 13.65
N GLU A 155 -1.73 8.27 12.66
CA GLU A 155 -2.04 7.09 11.84
C GLU A 155 -2.06 5.83 12.70
N LEU A 156 -0.99 5.55 13.45
CA LEU A 156 -0.85 4.31 14.20
C LEU A 156 -1.77 4.26 15.42
N ASN A 157 -2.11 5.40 16.02
CA ASN A 157 -3.14 5.44 17.06
C ASN A 157 -4.53 5.16 16.48
N ALA A 158 -4.86 5.71 15.31
CA ALA A 158 -6.13 5.42 14.64
C ALA A 158 -6.25 3.93 14.27
N ILE A 159 -5.17 3.33 13.76
CA ILE A 159 -5.07 1.89 13.53
C ILE A 159 -5.29 1.12 14.84
N SER A 160 -4.61 1.53 15.91
CA SER A 160 -4.68 0.86 17.22
C SER A 160 -6.10 0.87 17.78
N ASN A 161 -6.82 1.97 17.59
CA ASN A 161 -8.19 2.15 18.04
C ASN A 161 -9.19 1.28 17.29
N VAL A 162 -8.84 0.66 16.15
CA VAL A 162 -9.77 -0.16 15.36
C VAL A 162 -9.26 -1.60 15.22
N LEU A 163 -8.06 -1.79 14.69
CA LEU A 163 -7.54 -3.11 14.33
C LEU A 163 -7.02 -3.91 15.53
N LEU A 164 -6.71 -3.25 16.66
CA LEU A 164 -6.07 -3.91 17.82
C LEU A 164 -7.00 -4.13 19.01
N ARG A 165 -8.29 -3.79 18.91
CA ARG A 165 -9.25 -3.92 20.02
C ARG A 165 -9.32 -5.36 20.54
N ASP A 166 -9.59 -6.29 19.64
CA ASP A 166 -9.80 -7.71 19.96
C ASP A 166 -8.65 -8.60 19.45
N LYS A 167 -7.56 -7.98 18.99
CA LYS A 167 -6.43 -8.68 18.40
C LYS A 167 -5.56 -9.35 19.48
N GLN A 168 -5.40 -10.65 19.36
CA GLN A 168 -4.64 -11.48 20.31
C GLN A 168 -3.13 -11.45 20.06
N LEU A 169 -2.73 -11.48 18.78
CA LEU A 169 -1.32 -11.45 18.37
C LEU A 169 -0.94 -10.05 17.90
N PRO A 170 0.34 -9.64 18.06
CA PRO A 170 0.83 -8.40 17.49
C PRO A 170 0.50 -8.28 16.00
N LEU A 171 0.06 -7.10 15.56
CA LEU A 171 -0.11 -6.83 14.14
C LEU A 171 1.26 -6.49 13.52
N LEU A 172 1.67 -7.26 12.52
CA LEU A 172 2.85 -6.96 11.73
C LEU A 172 2.60 -5.69 10.91
N ILE A 173 3.53 -4.74 10.98
CA ILE A 173 3.43 -3.46 10.29
C ILE A 173 4.74 -3.11 9.57
N GLY A 174 4.64 -2.41 8.44
CA GLY A 174 5.79 -1.79 7.78
C GLY A 174 5.39 -0.61 6.90
N SER A 175 6.38 0.03 6.30
CA SER A 175 6.24 1.05 5.27
C SER A 175 7.39 0.96 4.28
N ILE A 176 7.06 0.74 3.01
CA ILE A 176 7.98 0.75 1.88
C ILE A 176 8.71 2.09 1.75
N LYS A 177 8.12 3.17 2.30
CA LYS A 177 8.76 4.48 2.24
C LYS A 177 10.06 4.54 3.02
N SER A 178 10.30 3.62 3.97
CA SER A 178 11.60 3.48 4.64
C SER A 178 12.70 2.95 3.71
N ASN A 179 12.33 2.16 2.68
CA ASN A 179 13.27 1.56 1.73
C ASN A 179 13.44 2.40 0.45
N LEU A 180 12.36 3.01 -0.05
CA LEU A 180 12.35 3.71 -1.34
C LEU A 180 12.17 5.23 -1.22
N GLY A 181 11.82 5.74 -0.04
CA GLY A 181 11.33 7.11 0.10
C GLY A 181 9.87 7.26 -0.33
N HIS A 182 9.39 8.50 -0.32
CA HIS A 182 8.01 8.87 -0.61
C HIS A 182 7.82 9.26 -2.08
N THR A 183 7.13 8.38 -2.81
CA THR A 183 6.84 8.54 -4.25
C THR A 183 5.57 9.35 -4.53
N SER A 184 5.19 10.28 -3.63
CA SER A 184 4.04 11.20 -3.76
C SER A 184 2.76 10.49 -4.25
N ALA A 185 2.17 10.90 -5.39
CA ALA A 185 0.96 10.31 -5.96
C ALA A 185 1.07 8.80 -6.26
N SER A 186 2.28 8.25 -6.42
CA SER A 186 2.52 6.83 -6.61
C SER A 186 2.69 6.04 -5.30
N ALA A 187 2.75 6.70 -4.15
CA ALA A 187 3.08 6.07 -2.86
C ALA A 187 2.13 4.91 -2.52
N ALA A 188 0.83 5.14 -2.65
CA ALA A 188 -0.16 4.12 -2.36
C ALA A 188 -0.03 2.88 -3.28
N LEU A 189 0.23 3.07 -4.58
CA LEU A 189 0.41 1.93 -5.50
C LEU A 189 1.73 1.20 -5.25
N VAL A 190 2.81 1.92 -4.92
CA VAL A 190 4.10 1.29 -4.55
C VAL A 190 3.94 0.43 -3.29
N SER A 191 3.20 0.91 -2.27
CA SER A 191 2.85 0.12 -1.09
C SER A 191 2.06 -1.14 -1.44
N VAL A 192 1.08 -1.05 -2.36
CA VAL A 192 0.37 -2.23 -2.87
C VAL A 192 1.32 -3.18 -3.60
N VAL A 193 2.23 -2.69 -4.45
CA VAL A 193 3.24 -3.53 -5.14
C VAL A 193 4.06 -4.32 -4.13
N LYS A 194 4.56 -3.67 -3.07
CA LYS A 194 5.33 -4.35 -2.02
C LYS A 194 4.51 -5.45 -1.34
N VAL A 195 3.24 -5.20 -1.02
CA VAL A 195 2.36 -6.21 -0.43
C VAL A 195 2.15 -7.39 -1.39
N LEU A 196 1.90 -7.14 -2.67
CA LEU A 196 1.72 -8.21 -3.66
C LEU A 196 2.99 -9.04 -3.84
N ILE A 197 4.16 -8.41 -3.91
CA ILE A 197 5.44 -9.12 -3.96
C ILE A 197 5.66 -9.93 -2.68
N SER A 198 5.28 -9.39 -1.52
CA SER A 198 5.41 -10.10 -0.24
C SER A 198 4.53 -11.35 -0.18
N MET A 199 3.30 -11.25 -0.68
CA MET A 199 2.37 -12.38 -0.82
C MET A 199 2.94 -13.45 -1.76
N GLU A 200 3.45 -13.05 -2.93
CA GLU A 200 4.01 -13.98 -3.92
C GLU A 200 5.28 -14.69 -3.41
N ALA A 201 6.15 -13.95 -2.72
CA ALA A 201 7.40 -14.47 -2.18
C ALA A 201 7.22 -15.21 -0.85
N GLY A 202 6.04 -15.14 -0.23
CA GLY A 202 5.77 -15.71 1.08
C GLY A 202 6.58 -15.06 2.20
N LYS A 203 7.06 -13.82 2.02
CA LYS A 203 7.92 -13.11 2.98
C LYS A 203 7.65 -11.60 2.95
N ILE A 204 7.66 -10.96 4.10
CA ILE A 204 7.58 -9.50 4.25
C ILE A 204 9.01 -8.96 4.30
N PRO A 205 9.42 -8.04 3.41
CA PRO A 205 10.73 -7.43 3.47
C PRO A 205 10.84 -6.48 4.68
N PRO A 206 12.06 -6.31 5.23
CA PRO A 206 12.28 -5.48 6.40
C PRO A 206 12.07 -3.99 6.11
N ASN A 207 11.51 -3.30 7.11
CA ASN A 207 11.44 -1.87 7.24
C ASN A 207 12.84 -1.35 7.60
N TYR A 208 13.33 -0.39 6.84
CA TYR A 208 14.67 0.16 7.05
C TYR A 208 14.65 1.32 8.06
N SER A 209 15.81 1.70 8.60
CA SER A 209 15.97 2.89 9.46
C SER A 209 15.06 2.97 10.70
N PHE A 210 14.73 1.82 11.29
CA PHE A 210 13.98 1.72 12.55
C PHE A 210 14.89 1.14 13.66
N ASN A 211 15.15 1.93 14.68
CA ASN A 211 16.02 1.62 15.82
C ASN A 211 15.24 1.57 17.14
N LYS A 212 14.38 2.57 17.40
CA LYS A 212 13.61 2.68 18.64
C LYS A 212 12.17 3.11 18.37
N PRO A 213 11.17 2.50 19.03
CA PRO A 213 9.77 2.85 18.82
C PRO A 213 9.50 4.28 19.30
N SER A 214 8.75 5.05 18.50
CA SER A 214 8.30 6.37 18.91
C SER A 214 7.46 6.30 20.19
N GLN A 215 7.81 7.12 21.19
CA GLN A 215 7.07 7.20 22.46
C GLN A 215 5.66 7.77 22.30
N LYS A 216 5.36 8.39 21.16
CA LYS A 216 4.03 8.91 20.82
C LYS A 216 3.06 7.82 20.37
N ILE A 217 3.52 6.57 20.23
CA ILE A 217 2.74 5.45 19.69
C ILE A 217 2.73 4.32 20.73
N PRO A 218 1.78 4.33 21.68
CA PRO A 218 1.76 3.36 22.78
C PRO A 218 1.71 1.91 22.32
N ALA A 219 1.06 1.62 21.19
CA ALA A 219 0.94 0.26 20.68
C ALA A 219 2.29 -0.32 20.19
N LEU A 220 3.22 0.52 19.72
CA LEU A 220 4.59 0.09 19.39
C LEU A 220 5.38 -0.20 20.66
N VAL A 221 5.34 0.72 21.64
CA VAL A 221 6.05 0.56 22.92
C VAL A 221 5.57 -0.68 23.67
N LYS A 222 4.26 -1.00 23.59
CA LYS A 222 3.66 -2.19 24.21
C LYS A 222 3.77 -3.46 23.36
N GLY A 223 4.38 -3.40 22.17
CA GLY A 223 4.54 -4.54 21.27
C GLY A 223 3.25 -5.09 20.65
N LYS A 224 2.15 -4.32 20.68
CA LYS A 224 0.90 -4.68 19.98
C LYS A 224 0.98 -4.43 18.46
N LEU A 225 1.79 -3.46 18.06
CA LEU A 225 2.26 -3.29 16.69
C LEU A 225 3.72 -3.75 16.63
N LYS A 226 4.04 -4.67 15.72
CA LYS A 226 5.41 -5.17 15.52
C LYS A 226 5.92 -4.70 14.16
N VAL A 227 6.84 -3.74 14.18
CA VAL A 227 7.54 -3.30 12.96
C VAL A 227 8.38 -4.46 12.45
N VAL A 228 8.25 -4.79 11.17
CA VAL A 228 9.02 -5.85 10.53
C VAL A 228 10.44 -5.33 10.29
N THR A 229 11.40 -5.65 11.15
CA THR A 229 12.81 -5.18 11.05
C THR A 229 13.74 -6.19 10.39
N GLU A 230 13.30 -7.44 10.28
CA GLU A 230 13.96 -8.53 9.56
C GLU A 230 12.96 -9.17 8.59
N ALA A 231 13.45 -9.98 7.65
CA ALA A 231 12.55 -10.66 6.72
C ALA A 231 11.67 -11.67 7.47
N GLU A 232 10.37 -11.41 7.54
CA GLU A 232 9.40 -12.25 8.27
C GLU A 232 8.58 -13.11 7.29
N PRO A 233 8.20 -14.35 7.65
CA PRO A 233 7.26 -15.13 6.84
C PRO A 233 5.94 -14.38 6.61
N TRP A 234 5.37 -14.50 5.41
CA TRP A 234 4.04 -13.96 5.14
C TRP A 234 3.00 -14.69 6.00
N PRO A 235 2.24 -14.00 6.86
CA PRO A 235 1.34 -14.65 7.82
C PRO A 235 0.07 -15.24 7.17
N GLY A 236 -0.13 -15.07 5.86
CA GLY A 236 -1.38 -15.41 5.18
C GLY A 236 -2.50 -14.42 5.50
N GLY A 237 -3.73 -14.70 5.09
CA GLY A 237 -4.90 -13.89 5.46
C GLY A 237 -5.02 -12.55 4.74
N LEU A 238 -5.57 -11.55 5.45
CA LEU A 238 -5.86 -10.22 4.92
C LEU A 238 -4.72 -9.25 5.17
N ALA A 239 -4.31 -8.55 4.11
CA ALA A 239 -3.40 -7.43 4.21
C ALA A 239 -4.15 -6.11 4.03
N ALA A 240 -3.80 -5.13 4.84
CA ALA A 240 -4.28 -3.77 4.70
C ALA A 240 -3.17 -2.87 4.13
N VAL A 241 -3.55 -1.88 3.33
CA VAL A 241 -2.66 -0.79 2.91
C VAL A 241 -3.32 0.54 3.21
N ASN A 242 -2.59 1.43 3.88
CA ASN A 242 -3.00 2.80 4.13
C ASN A 242 -2.33 3.77 3.17
N SER A 243 -2.99 4.90 2.96
CA SER A 243 -2.37 6.11 2.44
C SER A 243 -2.97 7.31 3.15
N VAL A 244 -2.11 8.21 3.63
CA VAL A 244 -2.55 9.41 4.34
C VAL A 244 -2.08 10.62 3.55
N GLY A 245 -2.97 11.24 2.80
CA GLY A 245 -2.67 12.43 2.01
C GLY A 245 -2.37 13.64 2.88
N LEU A 246 -1.36 14.42 2.49
CA LEU A 246 -0.91 15.60 3.24
C LEU A 246 -2.04 16.59 3.60
N THR A 247 -3.05 16.72 2.72
CA THR A 247 -4.14 17.69 2.84
C THR A 247 -5.45 17.12 3.40
N GLY A 248 -5.39 15.96 4.06
CA GLY A 248 -6.55 15.39 4.75
C GLY A 248 -7.38 14.45 3.87
N VAL A 249 -6.75 13.46 3.25
CA VAL A 249 -7.45 12.32 2.64
C VAL A 249 -6.89 11.05 3.27
N PHE A 250 -7.77 10.14 3.69
CA PHE A 250 -7.38 8.84 4.23
C PHE A 250 -7.86 7.75 3.29
N GLY A 251 -6.92 7.02 2.71
CA GLY A 251 -7.16 5.84 1.89
C GLY A 251 -6.88 4.56 2.67
N HIS A 252 -7.77 3.58 2.55
CA HIS A 252 -7.58 2.24 3.09
C HIS A 252 -8.05 1.18 2.07
N ILE A 253 -7.24 0.15 1.87
CA ILE A 253 -7.58 -0.98 0.99
C ILE A 253 -7.24 -2.31 1.65
N LEU A 254 -8.14 -3.28 1.53
CA LEU A 254 -7.95 -4.65 1.95
C LEU A 254 -7.66 -5.56 0.75
N LEU A 255 -6.58 -6.32 0.86
CA LEU A 255 -6.11 -7.27 -0.12
C LEU A 255 -6.12 -8.68 0.48
N ARG A 256 -6.56 -9.65 -0.32
CA ARG A 256 -6.52 -11.08 0.03
C ARG A 256 -5.66 -11.84 -0.95
N SER A 257 -4.65 -12.54 -0.44
CA SER A 257 -3.86 -13.49 -1.24
C SER A 257 -4.70 -14.72 -1.58
N HIS A 258 -4.37 -15.39 -2.68
CA HIS A 258 -4.95 -16.70 -3.04
C HIS A 258 -3.89 -17.77 -2.86
N SER A 259 -4.28 -18.93 -2.32
CA SER A 259 -3.38 -20.09 -2.32
C SER A 259 -3.11 -20.49 -3.77
N LYS A 260 -1.83 -20.56 -4.12
CA LYS A 260 -1.39 -21.07 -5.42
C LYS A 260 -0.99 -22.52 -5.24
N GLU A 261 -1.99 -23.39 -5.20
CA GLU A 261 -1.72 -24.83 -5.31
C GLU A 261 -1.34 -25.11 -6.76
N LYS A 262 -0.11 -25.56 -6.98
CA LYS A 262 0.29 -26.06 -8.30
C LYS A 262 -0.46 -27.38 -8.53
N VAL A 263 -1.26 -27.44 -9.58
CA VAL A 263 -1.80 -28.72 -10.07
C VAL A 263 -0.61 -29.62 -10.45
N ASN A 264 -0.63 -30.86 -9.98
CA ASN A 264 0.42 -31.86 -10.24
C ASN A 264 1.85 -31.39 -9.90
N SER A 265 2.01 -30.61 -8.83
CA SER A 265 3.31 -30.00 -8.45
C SER A 265 3.92 -29.10 -9.53
N GLY A 266 3.16 -28.75 -10.58
CA GLY A 266 3.61 -28.01 -11.76
C GLY A 266 4.24 -28.87 -12.85
N LEU A 267 4.12 -30.20 -12.77
CA LEU A 267 4.62 -31.14 -13.77
C LEU A 267 3.46 -31.72 -14.60
N PRO A 268 3.60 -31.82 -15.92
CA PRO A 268 2.68 -32.60 -16.74
C PRO A 268 2.75 -34.08 -16.36
N GLU A 269 1.65 -34.81 -16.56
CA GLU A 269 1.58 -36.27 -16.34
C GLU A 269 2.20 -37.07 -17.50
N ASP A 270 2.71 -36.40 -18.52
CA ASP A 270 3.25 -36.96 -19.75
C ASP A 270 4.66 -36.44 -20.05
N ASP A 271 5.37 -37.16 -20.92
CA ASP A 271 6.72 -36.82 -21.40
C ASP A 271 6.70 -36.16 -22.80
N LEU A 272 5.61 -35.45 -23.13
CA LEU A 272 5.47 -34.81 -24.44
C LEU A 272 6.15 -33.43 -24.44
N PRO A 273 6.89 -33.08 -25.51
CA PRO A 273 7.42 -31.72 -25.64
C PRO A 273 6.26 -30.71 -25.73
N ARG A 274 6.46 -29.52 -25.16
CA ARG A 274 5.52 -28.39 -25.27
C ARG A 274 6.11 -27.30 -26.17
N LEU A 275 5.28 -26.75 -27.04
CA LEU A 275 5.67 -25.62 -27.90
C LEU A 275 5.44 -24.30 -27.18
N LEU A 276 6.50 -23.53 -26.98
CA LEU A 276 6.43 -22.17 -26.45
C LEU A 276 6.62 -21.18 -27.62
N VAL A 277 5.63 -20.33 -27.84
CA VAL A 277 5.67 -19.28 -28.87
C VAL A 277 5.70 -17.92 -28.19
N ILE A 278 6.75 -17.16 -28.44
CA ILE A 278 6.97 -15.82 -27.86
C ILE A 278 7.21 -14.83 -29.00
N SER A 279 6.86 -13.58 -28.78
CA SER A 279 7.17 -12.47 -29.69
C SER A 279 7.70 -11.28 -28.89
N GLY A 280 8.70 -10.60 -29.45
CA GLY A 280 9.35 -9.43 -28.83
C GLY A 280 9.46 -8.27 -29.81
N ARG A 281 9.74 -7.07 -29.30
CA ARG A 281 10.04 -5.89 -30.13
C ARG A 281 11.47 -5.89 -30.66
N THR A 282 12.37 -6.56 -29.95
CA THR A 282 13.79 -6.73 -30.25
C THR A 282 14.18 -8.19 -30.03
N GLU A 283 15.29 -8.61 -30.62
CA GLU A 283 15.86 -9.95 -30.40
C GLU A 283 16.29 -10.15 -28.94
N GLU A 284 16.90 -9.13 -28.33
CA GLU A 284 17.26 -9.13 -26.90
C GLU A 284 16.05 -9.39 -26.00
N GLY A 285 14.93 -8.66 -26.20
CA GLY A 285 13.73 -8.87 -25.40
C GLY A 285 13.05 -10.22 -25.63
N LEU A 286 13.26 -10.84 -26.80
CA LEU A 286 12.82 -12.21 -27.07
C LEU A 286 13.65 -13.21 -26.25
N ASN A 287 14.98 -13.07 -26.26
CA ASN A 287 15.91 -13.94 -25.53
C ASN A 287 15.70 -13.85 -24.01
N ASP A 288 15.56 -12.64 -23.46
CA ASP A 288 15.27 -12.41 -22.04
C ASP A 288 13.96 -13.06 -21.56
N THR A 289 13.01 -13.27 -22.47
CA THR A 289 11.74 -13.93 -22.16
C THR A 289 11.86 -15.45 -22.22
N LEU A 290 12.76 -15.98 -23.05
CA LEU A 290 13.03 -17.42 -23.17
C LEU A 290 13.86 -17.95 -21.98
N ASP A 291 14.73 -17.12 -21.42
CA ASP A 291 15.64 -17.50 -20.33
C ASP A 291 14.99 -17.50 -18.92
N LYS A 292 13.69 -17.17 -18.80
CA LYS A 292 12.92 -17.11 -17.54
C LYS A 292 11.97 -18.30 -17.35
#